data_AF-A0A2E9SS91-F1
#
_entry.id   AF-A0A2E9SS91-F1
#
_cell.length_a   1.000
_cell.length_b   1.000
_cell.length_c   1.000
_cell.angle_alpha   90.00
_cell.angle_beta   90.00
_cell.angle_gamma   90.00
#
_symmetry.space_group_name_H-M   'P 1'
#
loop_
_entity.id
_entity.type
_entity.pdbx_description
1 polymer ?
#
loop_
_entity_poly.entity_id
_entity_poly.type
_entity_poly.pdbx_seq_one_letter_code
_entity_poly.pdbx_strand_id
1 'polypeptide(L)' 'TTPVRSPQSNGMAEAFVKTFKRDYVYLNDLPDAATVMARLPEWIEDYNRSHPHKGLKMKSPWEYRAELASNE' A
#
# COMPACT_ATOMS: atom_id res chain seq x y z
N THR A 1 21.88 -2.47 14.35
CA THR A 1 20.40 -2.47 14.51
C THR A 1 19.94 -1.07 14.15
N THR A 2 18.89 -0.91 13.35
CA THR A 2 18.38 0.42 12.97
C THR A 2 17.46 0.91 14.10
N PRO A 3 17.68 2.12 14.66
CA PRO A 3 16.85 2.62 15.75
C PRO A 3 15.40 2.83 15.32
N VAL A 4 14.46 2.49 16.20
CA VAL A 4 13.02 2.74 16.02
C VAL A 4 12.79 4.25 15.93
N ARG A 5 12.08 4.71 14.88
CA ARG A 5 11.86 6.14 14.53
C ARG A 5 13.10 6.87 14.01
N SER A 6 14.10 6.18 13.48
CA SER A 6 15.12 6.86 12.68
C SER A 6 14.54 7.22 11.30
N PRO A 7 14.97 8.32 10.67
CA PRO A 7 14.60 8.66 9.29
C PRO A 7 14.83 7.50 8.30
N GLN A 8 15.82 6.64 8.56
CA GLN A 8 16.07 5.46 7.72
C GLN A 8 15.04 4.33 7.92
N SER A 9 14.38 4.24 9.09
CA SER A 9 13.42 3.16 9.43
C SER A 9 12.03 3.35 8.83
N ASN A 10 11.62 4.59 8.52
CA ASN A 10 10.27 4.91 8.06
C ASN A 10 10.10 4.95 6.55
N GLY A 11 11.19 4.85 5.77
CA GLY A 11 11.14 5.06 4.31
C GLY A 11 10.12 4.16 3.57
N MET A 12 9.91 2.92 4.01
CA MET A 12 8.90 2.04 3.43
C MET A 12 7.46 2.52 3.72
N ALA A 13 7.19 2.90 4.96
CA ALA A 13 5.87 3.40 5.36
C ALA A 13 5.57 4.75 4.69
N GLU A 14 6.57 5.63 4.59
CA GLU A 14 6.44 6.92 3.89
C GLU A 14 6.16 6.73 2.39
N ALA A 15 6.87 5.79 1.73
CA ALA A 15 6.62 5.47 0.33
C ALA A 15 5.21 4.91 0.13
N PHE A 16 4.75 4.02 1.01
CA PHE A 16 3.38 3.51 0.99
C PHE A 16 2.35 4.64 1.10
N VAL A 17 2.44 5.48 2.13
CA VAL A 17 1.48 6.58 2.37
C VAL A 17 1.47 7.56 1.20
N LYS A 18 2.63 7.87 0.62
CA LYS A 18 2.74 8.77 -0.54
C LYS A 18 1.98 8.22 -1.74
N THR A 19 2.19 6.96 -2.08
CA THR A 19 1.50 6.30 -3.19
C THR A 19 0.00 6.18 -2.92
N PHE A 20 -0.39 5.75 -1.71
CA PHE A 20 -1.78 5.61 -1.31
C PHE A 20 -2.57 6.93 -1.42
N LYS A 21 -1.97 8.03 -0.95
CA LYS A 21 -2.59 9.36 -1.07
C LYS A 21 -2.75 9.81 -2.52
N ARG A 22 -1.75 9.57 -3.36
CA ARG A 22 -1.77 9.94 -4.78
C ARG A 22 -2.87 9.19 -5.53
N ASP A 23 -2.96 7.88 -5.34
CA ASP A 23 -3.79 7.00 -6.18
C ASP A 23 -5.24 6.91 -5.69
N TYR A 24 -5.49 7.11 -4.39
CA TYR A 24 -6.84 6.98 -3.82
C TYR A 24 -7.34 8.29 -3.23
N VAL A 25 -6.58 8.93 -2.33
CA VAL A 25 -7.10 10.07 -1.56
C VAL A 25 -7.30 11.31 -2.45
N TYR A 26 -6.32 11.69 -3.26
CA TYR A 26 -6.39 12.91 -4.07
C TYR A 26 -7.29 12.81 -5.31
N LEU A 27 -7.76 11.60 -5.64
CA LEU A 27 -8.66 11.38 -6.78
C LEU A 27 -10.14 11.29 -6.37
N ASN A 28 -10.44 11.30 -5.07
CA ASN A 28 -11.80 11.12 -4.56
C ASN A 28 -12.26 12.35 -3.76
N ASP A 29 -13.57 12.61 -3.80
CA ASP A 29 -14.21 13.59 -2.91
C ASP A 29 -14.41 12.97 -1.52
N LEU A 30 -13.84 13.60 -0.49
CA LEU A 30 -13.74 13.06 0.86
C LEU A 30 -14.16 14.14 1.87
N PRO A 31 -15.48 14.41 1.98
CA PRO A 31 -16.01 15.52 2.77
C PRO A 31 -15.78 15.37 4.28
N ASP A 32 -15.64 14.14 4.77
CA ASP A 32 -15.44 13.85 6.18
C ASP A 32 -14.63 12.56 6.42
N ALA A 33 -14.22 12.37 7.68
CA ALA A 33 -13.43 11.21 8.07
C ALA A 33 -14.21 9.89 7.96
N ALA A 34 -15.55 9.91 8.16
CA ALA A 34 -16.37 8.71 8.06
C ALA A 34 -16.38 8.16 6.63
N THR A 35 -16.43 9.05 5.64
CA THR A 35 -16.33 8.73 4.21
C THR A 35 -14.98 8.09 3.89
N VAL A 36 -13.88 8.65 4.41
CA VAL A 36 -12.55 8.05 4.27
C VAL A 36 -12.53 6.64 4.85
N MET A 37 -13.00 6.48 6.09
CA MET A 37 -13.00 5.18 6.78
C MET A 37 -13.83 4.12 6.04
N ALA A 38 -14.95 4.52 5.43
CA ALA A 38 -15.78 3.62 4.63
C ALA A 38 -15.08 3.15 3.34
N ARG A 39 -14.19 3.98 2.76
CA ARG A 39 -13.45 3.67 1.53
C ARG A 39 -12.17 2.88 1.75
N LEU A 40 -11.55 3.00 2.94
CA LEU A 40 -10.27 2.34 3.23
C LEU A 40 -10.24 0.83 2.92
N PRO A 41 -11.24 0.01 3.28
CA PRO A 41 -11.20 -1.43 2.99
C PRO A 41 -11.08 -1.73 1.49
N GLU A 42 -11.86 -1.02 0.67
CA GLU A 42 -11.87 -1.15 -0.79
C GLU A 42 -10.51 -0.76 -1.38
N TRP A 43 -9.97 0.40 -0.98
CA TRP A 43 -8.68 0.87 -1.49
C TRP A 43 -7.50 -0.01 -1.07
N ILE A 44 -7.53 -0.55 0.15
CA ILE A 44 -6.49 -1.48 0.61
C ILE A 44 -6.59 -2.81 -0.14
N GLU A 45 -7.79 -3.30 -0.43
CA GLU A 45 -7.96 -4.50 -1.26
C GLU A 45 -7.42 -4.27 -2.67
N ASP A 46 -7.81 -3.17 -3.33
CA ASP A 46 -7.32 -2.84 -4.67
C ASP A 46 -5.79 -2.68 -4.70
N TYR A 47 -5.21 -1.97 -3.71
CA TYR A 47 -3.76 -1.84 -3.60
C TYR A 47 -3.07 -3.21 -3.54
N ASN A 48 -3.58 -4.12 -2.70
CA ASN A 48 -2.99 -5.43 -2.52
C ASN A 48 -3.16 -6.37 -3.73
N ARG A 49 -4.22 -6.19 -4.52
CA ARG A 49 -4.52 -7.05 -5.68
C ARG A 49 -3.96 -6.52 -6.98
N SER A 50 -3.90 -5.20 -7.15
CA SER A 50 -3.69 -4.55 -8.45
C SER A 50 -2.41 -3.71 -8.52
N HIS A 51 -1.91 -3.14 -7.41
CA HIS A 51 -0.80 -2.18 -7.47
C HIS A 51 0.54 -2.86 -7.80
N PRO A 52 1.23 -2.50 -8.90
CA PRO A 52 2.48 -3.15 -9.27
C PRO A 52 3.68 -2.59 -8.49
N HIS A 53 4.51 -3.46 -7.92
CA HIS A 53 5.70 -3.05 -7.18
C HIS A 53 6.99 -3.42 -7.91
N LYS A 54 7.85 -2.44 -8.16
CA LYS A 54 9.18 -2.68 -8.76
C LYS A 54 10.02 -3.71 -7.97
N GLY A 55 9.97 -3.63 -6.64
CA GLY A 55 10.66 -4.58 -5.76
C GLY A 55 10.11 -6.02 -5.81
N LEU A 56 8.87 -6.19 -6.29
CA LEU A 56 8.20 -7.48 -6.45
C LEU A 56 8.17 -7.93 -7.92
N LYS A 57 9.13 -7.47 -8.76
CA LYS A 57 9.15 -7.75 -10.21
C LYS A 57 7.87 -7.31 -10.92
N MET A 58 7.32 -6.16 -10.53
CA MET A 58 6.06 -5.58 -11.03
C MET A 58 4.79 -6.36 -10.67
N LYS A 59 4.87 -7.34 -9.79
CA LYS A 59 3.69 -8.02 -9.23
C LYS A 59 3.00 -7.19 -8.17
N SER A 60 1.72 -7.46 -7.94
CA SER A 60 1.01 -6.99 -6.77
C SER A 60 1.41 -7.77 -5.51
N PRO A 61 1.14 -7.24 -4.30
CA PRO A 61 1.39 -7.96 -3.05
C PRO A 61 0.71 -9.33 -3.01
N TRP A 62 -0.51 -9.44 -3.55
CA TRP A 62 -1.25 -10.69 -3.58
C TRP A 62 -0.62 -11.71 -4.53
N GLU A 63 -0.29 -11.29 -5.76
CA GLU A 63 0.38 -12.15 -6.74
C GLU A 63 1.72 -12.67 -6.21
N TYR A 64 2.50 -11.80 -5.58
CA TYR A 64 3.78 -12.18 -4.97
C TYR A 64 3.59 -13.22 -3.86
N ARG A 65 2.60 -13.05 -2.98
CA ARG A 65 2.30 -14.02 -1.92
C ARG A 65 1.80 -15.36 -2.47
N ALA A 66 0.96 -15.33 -3.51
CA ALA A 66 0.46 -16.54 -4.16
C ALA A 66 1.61 -17.34 -4.83
N GLU A 67 2.55 -16.65 -5.47
CA GLU A 67 3.76 -17.26 -6.05
C GLU A 67 4.64 -17.88 -4.96
N LEU A 68 4.86 -17.19 -3.84
CA LEU A 68 5.64 -17.74 -2.72
C LEU A 68 5.01 -19.02 -2.17
N ALA A 69 3.69 -19.03 -1.94
CA ALA A 69 2.97 -20.20 -1.43
C ALA A 69 2.93 -21.38 -2.41
N SER A 70 3.16 -21.14 -3.71
CA SER A 70 3.23 -22.19 -4.74
C SER A 70 4.64 -22.78 -4.88
N ASN A 71 5.64 -22.12 -4.31
CA ASN A 71 7.05 -22.55 -4.33
C ASN A 71 7.49 -23.20 -3.00
N GLU A 72 6.56 -23.33 -2.05
CA GLU A 72 6.68 -24.12 -0.82
C GLU A 72 6.15 -25.53 -1.03
#